data_AF-Q4LA31-F1
#
_entry.id   AF-Q4LA31-F1
#
_cell.length_a   1.000
_cell.length_b   1.000
_cell.length_c   1.000
_cell.angle_alpha   90.00
_cell.angle_beta   90.00
_cell.angle_gamma   90.00
#
_symmetry.space_group_name_H-M   'P 1'
#
loop_
_entity.id
_entity.type
_entity.pdbx_description
1 polymer ?
#
loop_
_entity_poly.entity_id
_entity_poly.type
_entity_poly.pdbx_seq_one_letter_code
_entity_poly.pdbx_strand_id
1 'polypeptide(L)'
;MLTACSTHEPSKENKTEFHTKLTDTKTTKDNKKQDKVDNKKKDEEKNKDIIPNFSEKEKLALAFCVDHVDQYTLTKNEILTGFYLAIAPAGEYHYKLVDFTLVKHDKPVANAPKDMHFYTVYPDKRNFVAIIGVNNEKIFLGGTQAAIIDYNELMQHGREVNLKDVYLKNKNNKALPELVSKMHIDNKYSDISYDENGISYKQLERLGGVGLHLRNQIYQIIADFEGVSLTDSGYLWEDVKLLNSNGDWSVQYRNQDGEIVGSYRNMNDKIQKLDANGNVVKEKKVK
;
A
#
# COMPACT_ATOMS: atom_id res chain seq x y z
N MET A 1 35.89 -39.90 -25.96
CA MET A 1 36.50 -40.04 -27.31
C MET A 1 35.82 -39.02 -28.21
N LEU A 2 36.52 -37.90 -28.45
CA LEU A 2 37.11 -37.44 -29.72
C LEU A 2 36.06 -36.80 -30.68
N THR A 3 35.88 -35.46 -30.66
CA THR A 3 36.44 -34.40 -31.56
C THR A 3 36.15 -34.62 -33.05
N ALA A 4 35.88 -33.64 -33.94
CA ALA A 4 35.93 -32.18 -33.95
C ALA A 4 35.18 -31.68 -35.22
N CYS A 5 34.76 -30.41 -35.25
CA CYS A 5 35.10 -29.51 -36.36
C CYS A 5 34.95 -28.05 -35.91
N SER A 6 36.06 -27.33 -35.95
CA SER A 6 36.20 -25.88 -35.80
C SER A 6 36.38 -25.29 -37.19
N THR A 7 35.92 -24.06 -37.44
CA THR A 7 36.70 -23.06 -38.19
C THR A 7 36.17 -21.64 -37.99
N HIS A 8 37.03 -20.84 -37.35
CA HIS A 8 37.33 -19.41 -37.47
C HIS A 8 36.33 -18.36 -38.01
N GLU A 9 36.10 -17.38 -37.13
CA GLU A 9 35.76 -15.96 -37.33
C GLU A 9 36.94 -15.15 -37.94
N PRO A 10 36.76 -13.90 -38.48
CA PRO A 10 36.75 -12.74 -37.57
C PRO A 10 35.97 -11.45 -38.01
N SER A 11 35.38 -10.81 -36.98
CA SER A 11 35.30 -9.38 -36.63
C SER A 11 35.18 -8.25 -37.67
N LYS A 12 34.22 -7.32 -37.46
CA LYS A 12 34.41 -5.84 -37.51
C LYS A 12 33.37 -5.10 -36.63
N GLU A 13 33.78 -4.62 -35.46
CA GLU A 13 33.15 -3.51 -34.73
C GLU A 13 33.99 -2.24 -34.95
N ASN A 14 33.38 -1.17 -35.42
CA ASN A 14 34.01 0.15 -35.52
C ASN A 14 33.62 1.01 -34.31
N LYS A 15 34.61 1.29 -33.46
CA LYS A 15 34.63 2.45 -32.57
C LYS A 15 34.97 3.70 -33.38
N THR A 16 34.28 4.81 -33.11
CA THR A 16 34.79 6.14 -33.47
C THR A 16 34.65 7.05 -32.25
N GLU A 17 35.77 7.66 -31.90
CA GLU A 17 35.99 8.51 -30.74
C GLU A 17 36.42 9.91 -31.25
N PHE A 18 36.26 10.91 -30.40
CA PHE A 18 36.79 12.29 -30.47
C PHE A 18 36.09 13.36 -31.32
N HIS A 19 35.61 14.39 -30.61
CA HIS A 19 36.08 15.76 -30.87
C HIS A 19 36.11 16.62 -29.59
N THR A 20 37.33 16.90 -29.14
CA THR A 20 37.71 17.95 -28.20
C THR A 20 37.60 19.32 -28.88
N LYS A 21 37.16 20.36 -28.15
CA LYS A 21 37.67 21.73 -28.30
C LYS A 21 37.28 22.59 -27.09
N LEU A 22 38.25 22.73 -26.19
CA LEU A 22 38.41 23.87 -25.29
C LEU A 22 38.94 25.06 -26.11
N THR A 23 38.38 26.25 -25.91
CA THR A 23 39.10 27.51 -26.14
C THR A 23 38.70 28.53 -25.09
N ASP A 24 39.75 29.11 -24.53
CA ASP A 24 39.83 30.05 -23.44
C ASP A 24 39.39 31.49 -23.77
N THR A 25 38.86 32.13 -22.73
CA THR A 25 38.92 33.54 -22.32
C THR A 25 39.26 34.64 -23.33
N LYS A 26 38.39 35.67 -23.37
CA LYS A 26 38.81 37.09 -23.38
C LYS A 26 37.88 37.95 -22.52
N THR A 27 38.50 38.54 -21.51
CA THR A 27 38.04 39.61 -20.62
C THR A 27 38.04 40.96 -21.33
N THR A 28 37.05 41.81 -21.03
CA THR A 28 37.21 43.27 -21.03
C THR A 28 36.37 43.88 -19.91
N LYS A 29 37.04 44.63 -19.03
CA LYS A 29 36.49 45.43 -17.93
C LYS A 29 36.29 46.87 -18.41
N ASP A 30 35.24 47.53 -17.92
CA ASP A 30 35.24 48.93 -17.45
C ASP A 30 33.95 49.17 -16.63
N ASN A 31 34.02 49.32 -15.29
CA ASN A 31 34.14 50.56 -14.48
C ASN A 31 32.93 51.51 -14.63
N LYS A 32 32.29 52.10 -13.60
CA LYS A 32 32.23 52.00 -12.13
C LYS A 32 31.17 53.06 -11.66
N LYS A 33 30.60 52.87 -10.46
CA LYS A 33 29.84 53.81 -9.56
C LYS A 33 28.30 53.69 -9.62
N GLN A 34 27.53 53.61 -8.52
CA GLN A 34 27.82 53.76 -7.08
C GLN A 34 26.70 53.14 -6.21
N ASP A 35 27.12 52.60 -5.06
CA ASP A 35 26.51 52.61 -3.72
C ASP A 35 25.03 52.22 -3.49
N LYS A 36 24.78 51.06 -2.85
CA LYS A 36 24.65 50.94 -1.38
C LYS A 36 24.31 49.50 -0.94
N VAL A 37 24.87 49.19 0.22
CA VAL A 37 24.80 48.00 1.06
C VAL A 37 23.38 47.52 1.31
N ASP A 38 23.15 46.21 1.15
CA ASP A 38 22.45 45.44 2.19
C ASP A 38 22.89 43.97 2.20
N ASN A 39 23.51 43.60 3.30
CA ASN A 39 23.90 42.23 3.64
C ASN A 39 22.64 41.40 3.90
N LYS A 40 22.05 40.82 2.85
CA LYS A 40 21.18 39.66 3.04
C LYS A 40 22.06 38.42 3.17
N LYS A 41 22.32 38.05 4.43
CA LYS A 41 22.61 36.66 4.79
C LYS A 41 21.60 35.79 4.05
N LYS A 42 22.10 34.97 3.12
CA LYS A 42 21.34 33.82 2.66
C LYS A 42 21.09 32.95 3.89
N ASP A 43 19.84 32.92 4.33
CA ASP A 43 19.33 31.84 5.15
C ASP A 43 19.34 30.56 4.31
N GLU A 44 20.51 29.95 4.19
CA GLU A 44 20.64 28.55 3.82
C GLU A 44 20.40 27.72 5.09
N GLU A 45 19.28 26.98 5.03
CA GLU A 45 19.05 25.70 5.71
C GLU A 45 19.13 25.65 7.24
N LYS A 46 17.97 25.87 7.85
CA LYS A 46 17.52 25.04 8.98
C LYS A 46 16.06 24.62 8.81
N ASN A 47 15.76 23.89 7.73
CA ASN A 47 14.78 22.81 7.88
C ASN A 47 15.52 21.70 8.65
N LYS A 48 15.62 21.86 9.97
CA LYS A 48 15.78 20.69 10.83
C LYS A 48 14.50 19.90 10.59
N ASP A 49 14.56 18.93 9.68
CA ASP A 49 13.52 17.93 9.53
C ASP A 49 13.30 17.32 10.91
N ILE A 50 12.25 17.78 11.59
CA ILE A 50 11.74 17.13 12.78
C ILE A 50 11.26 15.78 12.25
N ILE A 51 12.06 14.74 12.43
CA ILE A 51 11.62 13.38 12.19
C ILE A 51 10.43 13.18 13.14
N PRO A 52 9.21 12.98 12.63
CA PRO A 52 8.07 12.78 13.50
C PRO A 52 8.35 11.55 14.36
N ASN A 53 8.08 11.66 15.67
CA ASN A 53 8.16 10.51 16.55
C ASN A 53 6.92 9.64 16.31
N PHE A 54 7.01 8.76 15.32
CA PHE A 54 5.90 7.88 14.94
C PHE A 54 5.62 6.85 16.04
N SER A 55 4.35 6.71 16.37
CA SER A 55 3.87 5.54 17.11
C SER A 55 4.12 4.26 16.32
N GLU A 56 4.11 3.13 17.01
CA GLU A 56 4.35 1.84 16.38
C GLU A 56 3.33 1.53 15.28
N LYS A 57 2.04 1.84 15.51
CA LYS A 57 0.98 1.67 14.51
C LYS A 57 1.19 2.57 13.29
N GLU A 58 1.73 3.77 13.45
CA GLU A 58 2.05 4.65 12.31
C GLU A 58 3.19 4.09 11.47
N LYS A 59 4.24 3.56 12.10
CA LYS A 59 5.33 2.88 11.37
C LYS A 59 4.82 1.68 10.58
N LEU A 60 3.96 0.87 11.20
CA LEU A 60 3.35 -0.30 10.55
C LEU A 60 2.41 0.10 9.42
N ALA A 61 1.57 1.12 9.60
CA ALA A 61 0.72 1.65 8.52
C ALA A 61 1.57 2.13 7.32
N LEU A 62 2.68 2.83 7.58
CA LEU A 62 3.61 3.26 6.54
C LEU A 62 4.28 2.09 5.81
N ALA A 63 4.51 0.96 6.48
CA ALA A 63 5.03 -0.25 5.83
C ALA A 63 4.11 -0.76 4.70
N PHE A 64 2.79 -0.58 4.84
CA PHE A 64 1.81 -0.90 3.79
C PHE A 64 1.69 0.17 2.69
N CYS A 65 2.35 1.31 2.85
CA CYS A 65 2.45 2.37 1.84
C CYS A 65 3.74 2.30 1.00
N VAL A 66 4.58 1.29 1.22
CA VAL A 66 5.82 1.11 0.44
C VAL A 66 5.50 0.67 -0.98
N ASP A 67 6.17 1.27 -1.96
CA ASP A 67 6.04 0.91 -3.38
C ASP A 67 6.29 -0.59 -3.59
N HIS A 68 5.46 -1.30 -4.36
CA HIS A 68 5.58 -2.76 -4.59
C HIS A 68 5.51 -3.64 -3.32
N VAL A 69 4.79 -3.21 -2.28
CA VAL A 69 4.56 -4.02 -1.07
C VAL A 69 3.76 -5.30 -1.35
N ASP A 70 2.98 -5.33 -2.43
CA ASP A 70 2.16 -6.46 -2.90
C ASP A 70 2.98 -7.72 -3.27
N GLN A 71 4.29 -7.56 -3.45
CA GLN A 71 5.23 -8.67 -3.62
C GLN A 71 5.39 -9.47 -2.32
N TYR A 72 5.13 -8.87 -1.16
CA TYR A 72 5.33 -9.48 0.16
C TYR A 72 4.01 -9.65 0.93
N THR A 73 3.18 -8.62 0.98
CA THR A 73 2.00 -8.60 1.87
C THR A 73 0.85 -7.80 1.26
N LEU A 74 -0.21 -7.57 2.04
CA LEU A 74 -1.36 -6.74 1.65
C LEU A 74 -0.91 -5.34 1.24
N THR A 75 -1.62 -4.71 0.33
CA THR A 75 -1.44 -3.28 0.04
C THR A 75 -2.29 -2.39 0.94
N LYS A 76 -1.95 -1.10 1.05
CA LYS A 76 -2.84 -0.11 1.70
C LYS A 76 -4.26 -0.16 1.15
N ASN A 77 -4.43 -0.32 -0.17
CA ASN A 77 -5.74 -0.31 -0.82
C ASN A 77 -6.53 -1.58 -0.50
N GLU A 78 -5.88 -2.73 -0.36
CA GLU A 78 -6.53 -3.97 0.07
C GLU A 78 -7.02 -3.88 1.52
N ILE A 79 -6.23 -3.26 2.40
CA ILE A 79 -6.60 -3.03 3.81
C ILE A 79 -7.76 -2.03 3.93
N LEU A 80 -7.72 -0.96 3.13
CA LEU A 80 -8.75 0.08 3.14
C LEU A 80 -10.07 -0.42 2.56
N THR A 81 -10.03 -1.12 1.41
CA THR A 81 -11.23 -1.61 0.73
C THR A 81 -11.85 -2.85 1.37
N GLY A 82 -11.06 -3.64 2.10
CA GLY A 82 -11.51 -4.88 2.71
C GLY A 82 -11.54 -6.07 1.73
N PHE A 83 -10.87 -5.97 0.59
CA PHE A 83 -10.70 -7.07 -0.37
C PHE A 83 -9.24 -7.21 -0.74
N TYR A 84 -8.78 -8.44 -0.96
CA TYR A 84 -7.40 -8.70 -1.34
C TYR A 84 -7.28 -9.87 -2.32
N LEU A 85 -6.21 -9.83 -3.12
CA LEU A 85 -5.84 -10.90 -4.04
C LEU A 85 -4.80 -11.80 -3.40
N ALA A 86 -5.14 -13.04 -3.11
CA ALA A 86 -4.20 -14.08 -2.67
C ALA A 86 -3.66 -14.84 -3.88
N ILE A 87 -2.36 -15.13 -3.87
CA ILE A 87 -1.67 -15.87 -4.93
C ILE A 87 -1.11 -17.15 -4.33
N ALA A 88 -1.71 -18.28 -4.71
CA ALA A 88 -1.28 -19.61 -4.32
C ALA A 88 -0.80 -20.40 -5.54
N PRO A 89 -0.11 -21.55 -5.36
CA PRO A 89 0.31 -22.38 -6.48
C PRO A 89 -0.83 -22.83 -7.39
N ALA A 90 -2.05 -22.97 -6.84
CA ALA A 90 -3.25 -23.36 -7.57
C ALA A 90 -3.91 -22.21 -8.37
N GLY A 91 -3.47 -20.96 -8.18
CA GLY A 91 -4.00 -19.80 -8.89
C GLY A 91 -4.20 -18.58 -8.00
N GLU A 92 -4.94 -17.63 -8.54
CA GLU A 92 -5.28 -16.36 -7.89
C GLU A 92 -6.69 -16.40 -7.30
N TYR A 93 -6.86 -15.86 -6.10
CA TYR A 93 -8.12 -15.89 -5.36
C TYR A 93 -8.45 -14.52 -4.79
N HIS A 94 -9.65 -14.03 -5.07
CA HIS A 94 -10.17 -12.80 -4.48
C HIS A 94 -10.91 -13.11 -3.18
N TYR A 95 -10.45 -12.52 -2.08
CA TYR A 95 -11.01 -12.73 -0.76
C TYR A 95 -11.46 -11.42 -0.12
N LYS A 96 -12.47 -11.53 0.76
CA LYS A 96 -12.76 -10.49 1.75
C LYS A 96 -11.73 -10.53 2.86
N LEU A 97 -11.26 -9.37 3.28
CA LEU A 97 -10.41 -9.18 4.45
C LEU A 97 -11.28 -9.08 5.69
N VAL A 98 -11.71 -10.24 6.19
CA VAL A 98 -12.58 -10.36 7.39
C VAL A 98 -11.77 -10.19 8.69
N ASP A 99 -10.49 -10.50 8.63
CA ASP A 99 -9.58 -10.46 9.77
C ASP A 99 -8.23 -9.94 9.26
N PHE A 100 -7.65 -8.97 9.95
CA PHE A 100 -6.37 -8.38 9.62
C PHE A 100 -5.62 -8.16 10.93
N THR A 101 -4.53 -8.88 11.11
CA THR A 101 -3.78 -8.91 12.37
C THR A 101 -2.29 -8.91 12.09
N LEU A 102 -1.57 -8.03 12.78
CA LEU A 102 -0.12 -8.05 12.87
C LEU A 102 0.27 -8.79 14.15
N VAL A 103 0.90 -9.97 14.01
CA VAL A 103 1.31 -10.75 15.17
C VAL A 103 2.74 -10.39 15.53
N LYS A 104 2.94 -9.90 16.76
CA LYS A 104 4.26 -9.47 17.22
C LYS A 104 5.21 -10.66 17.36
N HIS A 105 6.43 -10.50 16.86
CA HIS A 105 7.52 -11.43 17.09
C HIS A 105 8.35 -10.96 18.30
N ASP A 106 8.13 -11.59 19.45
CA ASP A 106 8.76 -11.18 20.71
C ASP A 106 10.16 -11.77 20.95
N LYS A 107 10.65 -12.64 20.07
CA LYS A 107 12.00 -13.20 20.21
C LYS A 107 13.04 -12.25 19.59
N PRO A 108 14.25 -12.18 20.17
CA PRO A 108 15.35 -11.43 19.56
C PRO A 108 15.69 -11.99 18.17
N VAL A 109 15.93 -11.10 17.22
CA VAL A 109 16.44 -11.43 15.88
C VAL A 109 17.90 -11.00 15.82
N ALA A 110 18.81 -11.96 15.62
CA ALA A 110 20.23 -11.68 15.53
C ALA A 110 20.53 -10.76 14.34
N ASN A 111 21.55 -9.91 14.46
CA ASN A 111 21.99 -8.98 13.42
C ASN A 111 20.94 -7.95 12.94
N ALA A 112 19.80 -7.83 13.62
CA ALA A 112 18.79 -6.83 13.30
C ALA A 112 19.27 -5.41 13.61
N PRO A 113 18.80 -4.39 12.87
CA PRO A 113 19.00 -2.99 13.24
C PRO A 113 18.52 -2.73 14.67
N LYS A 114 19.21 -1.79 15.34
CA LYS A 114 18.89 -1.45 16.72
C LYS A 114 17.41 -1.08 16.88
N ASP A 115 16.81 -1.58 17.95
CA ASP A 115 15.42 -1.30 18.36
C ASP A 115 14.38 -1.64 17.27
N MET A 116 14.68 -2.60 16.39
CA MET A 116 13.73 -3.09 15.38
C MET A 116 12.79 -4.13 15.96
N HIS A 117 11.49 -3.90 15.79
CA HIS A 117 10.43 -4.85 16.15
C HIS A 117 9.90 -5.53 14.89
N PHE A 118 9.67 -6.84 14.99
CA PHE A 118 9.19 -7.65 13.87
C PHE A 118 7.76 -8.12 14.09
N TYR A 119 7.02 -8.21 13.00
CA TYR A 119 5.61 -8.60 12.97
C TYR A 119 5.37 -9.53 11.79
N THR A 120 4.58 -10.57 11.98
CA THR A 120 3.99 -11.31 10.87
C THR A 120 2.64 -10.69 10.49
N VAL A 121 2.22 -10.81 9.24
CA VAL A 121 0.97 -10.24 8.75
C VAL A 121 -0.02 -11.35 8.42
N TYR A 122 -1.22 -11.31 9.02
CA TYR A 122 -2.36 -12.13 8.65
C TYR A 122 -3.41 -11.32 7.90
N PRO A 123 -4.06 -11.89 6.86
CA PRO A 123 -3.79 -13.19 6.24
C PRO A 123 -2.56 -13.16 5.34
N ASP A 124 -1.99 -14.35 5.11
CA ASP A 124 -0.96 -14.52 4.10
C ASP A 124 -1.53 -14.27 2.69
N LYS A 125 -0.86 -13.38 1.95
CA LYS A 125 -1.18 -13.09 0.55
C LYS A 125 -0.54 -14.10 -0.40
N ARG A 126 0.55 -14.72 0.01
CA ARG A 126 1.39 -15.61 -0.81
C ARG A 126 1.73 -16.88 -0.03
N ASN A 127 2.40 -17.83 -0.69
CA ASN A 127 2.82 -19.09 -0.07
C ASN A 127 4.07 -18.94 0.84
N PHE A 128 4.07 -17.92 1.69
CA PHE A 128 5.06 -17.64 2.73
C PHE A 128 4.43 -16.70 3.76
N VAL A 129 5.00 -16.66 4.96
CA VAL A 129 4.58 -15.71 6.00
C VAL A 129 5.21 -14.35 5.71
N ALA A 130 4.38 -13.32 5.58
CA ALA A 130 4.84 -11.95 5.38
C ALA A 130 5.41 -11.37 6.68
N ILE A 131 6.60 -10.75 6.60
CA ILE A 131 7.31 -10.15 7.73
C ILE A 131 7.47 -8.64 7.52
N ILE A 132 7.11 -7.86 8.54
CA ILE A 132 7.38 -6.43 8.62
C ILE A 132 8.28 -6.18 9.82
N GLY A 133 9.42 -5.52 9.59
CA GLY A 133 10.29 -5.00 10.66
C GLY A 133 10.22 -3.48 10.69
N VAL A 134 10.08 -2.86 11.86
CA VAL A 134 10.06 -1.38 11.97
C VAL A 134 10.92 -0.90 13.13
N ASN A 135 11.65 0.19 12.91
CA ASN A 135 12.23 1.02 13.96
C ASN A 135 12.04 2.51 13.62
N ASN A 136 12.79 3.42 14.24
CA ASN A 136 12.64 4.86 13.98
C ASN A 136 13.26 5.34 12.64
N GLU A 137 13.97 4.47 11.92
CA GLU A 137 14.72 4.83 10.71
C GLU A 137 14.31 4.02 9.48
N LYS A 138 13.99 2.73 9.67
CA LYS A 138 13.84 1.75 8.61
C LYS A 138 12.56 0.94 8.76
N ILE A 139 12.04 0.56 7.60
CA ILE A 139 11.05 -0.49 7.44
C ILE A 139 11.73 -1.65 6.70
N PHE A 140 11.63 -2.85 7.22
CA PHE A 140 11.93 -4.09 6.54
C PHE A 140 10.62 -4.72 6.04
N LEU A 141 10.63 -5.24 4.80
CA LEU A 141 9.55 -6.01 4.20
C LEU A 141 10.13 -7.29 3.62
N GLY A 142 9.54 -8.43 3.93
CA GLY A 142 9.99 -9.71 3.39
C GLY A 142 8.99 -10.84 3.55
N GLY A 143 9.40 -12.02 3.09
CA GLY A 143 8.66 -13.26 3.27
C GLY A 143 9.57 -14.37 3.79
N THR A 144 9.04 -15.24 4.64
CA THR A 144 9.77 -16.43 5.13
C THR A 144 8.88 -17.66 5.22
N GLN A 145 9.50 -18.83 5.04
CA GLN A 145 8.92 -20.13 5.39
C GLN A 145 9.63 -20.75 6.61
N ALA A 146 10.69 -20.11 7.10
CA ALA A 146 11.50 -20.54 8.23
C ALA A 146 11.22 -19.68 9.47
N ALA A 147 11.74 -20.11 10.61
CA ALA A 147 11.71 -19.31 11.83
C ALA A 147 12.47 -17.99 11.65
N ILE A 148 11.96 -16.92 12.27
CA ILE A 148 12.59 -15.60 12.28
C ILE A 148 13.67 -15.63 13.37
N ILE A 149 14.94 -15.83 12.98
CA ILE A 149 16.07 -15.97 13.93
C ILE A 149 17.18 -14.97 13.62
N ASP A 150 17.53 -14.79 12.33
CA ASP A 150 18.63 -13.93 11.91
C ASP A 150 18.18 -12.95 10.81
N TYR A 151 18.58 -11.70 10.97
CA TYR A 151 18.20 -10.62 10.06
C TYR A 151 18.84 -10.74 8.67
N ASN A 152 20.06 -11.27 8.58
CA ASN A 152 20.73 -11.44 7.29
C ASN A 152 20.04 -12.50 6.44
N GLU A 153 19.45 -13.53 7.07
CA GLU A 153 18.61 -14.52 6.39
C GLU A 153 17.33 -13.88 5.85
N LEU A 154 16.66 -13.04 6.66
CA LEU A 154 15.46 -12.31 6.22
C LEU A 154 15.76 -11.40 5.01
N MET A 155 16.93 -10.77 4.99
CA MET A 155 17.37 -9.90 3.89
C MET A 155 17.57 -10.64 2.56
N GLN A 156 17.74 -11.97 2.55
CA GLN A 156 17.81 -12.74 1.30
C GLN A 156 16.47 -12.77 0.55
N HIS A 157 15.36 -12.56 1.28
CA HIS A 157 13.99 -12.64 0.77
C HIS A 157 13.17 -11.39 1.08
N GLY A 158 13.85 -10.28 1.37
CA GLY A 158 13.23 -9.03 1.76
C GLY A 158 14.07 -7.84 1.35
N ARG A 159 13.63 -6.67 1.78
CA ARG A 159 14.32 -5.41 1.54
C ARG A 159 14.06 -4.42 2.66
N GLU A 160 14.99 -3.47 2.78
CA GLU A 160 14.84 -2.30 3.63
C GLU A 160 14.42 -1.09 2.82
N VAL A 161 13.64 -0.21 3.45
CA VAL A 161 13.36 1.13 2.97
C VAL A 161 13.45 2.14 4.11
N ASN A 162 13.74 3.39 3.79
CA ASN A 162 13.82 4.46 4.77
C ASN A 162 12.40 4.91 5.20
N LEU A 163 12.13 4.90 6.50
CA LEU A 163 10.82 5.26 7.07
C LEU A 163 10.43 6.71 6.74
N LYS A 164 11.38 7.64 6.80
CA LYS A 164 11.15 9.06 6.54
C LYS A 164 10.75 9.30 5.08
N ASP A 165 11.39 8.62 4.13
CA ASP A 165 11.07 8.76 2.72
C ASP A 165 9.65 8.27 2.42
N VAL A 166 9.26 7.13 3.01
CA VAL A 166 7.90 6.59 2.90
C VAL A 166 6.88 7.56 3.51
N TYR A 167 7.18 8.14 4.67
CA TYR A 167 6.33 9.16 5.28
C TYR A 167 6.20 10.41 4.39
N LEU A 168 7.31 10.97 3.88
CA LEU A 168 7.27 12.18 3.07
C LEU A 168 6.41 12.01 1.80
N LYS A 169 6.42 10.81 1.20
CA LYS A 169 5.54 10.46 0.08
C LYS A 169 4.05 10.38 0.47
N ASN A 170 3.74 10.00 1.71
CA ASN A 170 2.37 9.70 2.14
C ASN A 170 1.77 10.71 3.16
N LYS A 171 2.53 11.70 3.64
CA LYS A 171 2.10 12.61 4.72
C LYS A 171 0.82 13.41 4.43
N ASN A 172 0.52 13.63 3.16
CA ASN A 172 -0.67 14.36 2.72
C ASN A 172 -1.82 13.43 2.31
N ASN A 173 -1.62 12.11 2.36
CA ASN A 173 -2.64 11.14 2.00
C ASN A 173 -3.69 11.08 3.12
N LYS A 174 -4.93 11.46 2.79
CA LYS A 174 -6.05 11.54 3.73
C LYS A 174 -6.51 10.18 4.26
N ALA A 175 -6.13 9.09 3.59
CA ALA A 175 -6.43 7.73 4.04
C ALA A 175 -5.42 7.20 5.08
N LEU A 176 -4.27 7.85 5.27
CA LEU A 176 -3.25 7.38 6.22
C LEU A 176 -3.79 7.27 7.67
N PRO A 177 -4.54 8.24 8.22
CA PRO A 177 -5.12 8.09 9.56
C PRO A 177 -6.09 6.91 9.66
N GLU A 178 -6.89 6.66 8.61
CA GLU A 178 -7.79 5.51 8.56
C GLU A 178 -7.01 4.19 8.51
N LEU A 179 -5.95 4.14 7.69
CA LEU A 179 -5.05 2.99 7.62
C LEU A 179 -4.42 2.68 8.98
N VAL A 180 -3.95 3.70 9.70
CA VAL A 180 -3.43 3.56 11.08
C VAL A 180 -4.50 3.00 12.02
N SER A 181 -5.75 3.46 11.92
CA SER A 181 -6.85 2.97 12.75
C SER A 181 -7.17 1.49 12.52
N LYS A 182 -6.93 0.98 11.31
CA LYS A 182 -7.10 -0.42 10.93
C LYS A 182 -5.95 -1.32 11.40
N MET A 183 -4.83 -0.77 11.86
CA MET A 183 -3.71 -1.57 12.39
C MET A 183 -4.14 -2.26 13.70
N HIS A 184 -4.31 -3.57 13.64
CA HIS A 184 -4.57 -4.42 14.79
C HIS A 184 -3.33 -5.27 15.10
N ILE A 185 -2.76 -5.07 16.29
CA ILE A 185 -1.58 -5.80 16.75
C ILE A 185 -2.02 -6.73 17.86
N ASP A 186 -1.66 -8.00 17.75
CA ASP A 186 -1.93 -9.03 18.77
C ASP A 186 -0.67 -9.89 18.96
N ASN A 187 -0.66 -10.71 20.01
CA ASN A 187 0.42 -11.65 20.33
C ASN A 187 0.17 -13.04 19.72
N LYS A 188 -1.01 -13.29 19.14
CA LYS A 188 -1.36 -14.52 18.44
C LYS A 188 -2.27 -14.26 17.25
N TYR A 189 -2.33 -15.22 16.34
CA TYR A 189 -3.35 -15.22 15.28
C TYR A 189 -4.75 -15.38 15.88
N SER A 190 -5.74 -14.78 15.23
CA SER A 190 -7.14 -14.97 15.56
C SER A 190 -7.53 -16.44 15.50
N ASP A 191 -8.17 -16.93 16.56
CA ASP A 191 -8.67 -18.30 16.62
C ASP A 191 -9.84 -18.43 15.61
N ILE A 192 -9.72 -19.37 14.67
CA ILE A 192 -10.81 -19.74 13.76
C ILE A 192 -11.69 -20.75 14.50
N SER A 193 -12.87 -20.33 14.93
CA SER A 193 -13.89 -21.25 15.45
C SER A 193 -14.61 -21.93 14.29
N TYR A 194 -14.66 -23.26 14.33
CA TYR A 194 -15.42 -24.09 13.39
C TYR A 194 -16.77 -24.45 14.00
N ASP A 195 -17.81 -24.50 13.16
CA ASP A 195 -19.09 -25.07 13.56
C ASP A 195 -19.05 -26.61 13.58
N GLU A 196 -20.16 -27.24 13.96
CA GLU A 196 -20.32 -28.69 13.98
C GLU A 196 -20.14 -29.36 12.61
N ASN A 197 -20.28 -28.61 11.52
CA ASN A 197 -20.09 -29.07 10.14
C ASN A 197 -18.65 -28.85 9.64
N GLY A 198 -17.75 -28.36 10.50
CA GLY A 198 -16.36 -28.07 10.15
C GLY A 198 -16.18 -26.83 9.26
N ILE A 199 -17.21 -25.99 9.11
CA ILE A 199 -17.16 -24.78 8.30
C ILE A 199 -17.19 -23.55 9.21
N SER A 200 -16.15 -22.72 9.16
CA SER A 200 -16.16 -21.46 9.89
C SER A 200 -16.96 -20.40 9.13
N TYR A 201 -17.89 -19.70 9.79
CA TYR A 201 -18.59 -18.56 9.19
C TYR A 201 -17.61 -17.50 8.67
N LYS A 202 -16.54 -17.21 9.43
CA LYS A 202 -15.45 -16.32 8.99
C LYS A 202 -14.81 -16.79 7.69
N GLN A 203 -14.71 -18.10 7.49
CA GLN A 203 -14.15 -18.66 6.26
C GLN A 203 -15.10 -18.49 5.07
N LEU A 204 -16.41 -18.74 5.25
CA LEU A 204 -17.41 -18.46 4.22
C LEU A 204 -17.48 -16.97 3.86
N GLU A 205 -17.37 -16.10 4.86
CA GLU A 205 -17.33 -14.66 4.67
C GLU A 205 -16.07 -14.24 3.91
N ARG A 206 -14.91 -14.78 4.28
CA ARG A 206 -13.63 -14.57 3.58
C ARG A 206 -13.68 -14.99 2.11
N LEU A 207 -14.34 -16.12 1.81
CA LEU A 207 -14.58 -16.57 0.42
C LEU A 207 -15.51 -15.62 -0.36
N GLY A 208 -16.10 -14.61 0.31
CA GLY A 208 -16.92 -13.59 -0.32
C GLY A 208 -18.34 -14.04 -0.65
N GLY A 209 -18.71 -15.27 -0.28
CA GLY A 209 -20.04 -15.85 -0.54
C GLY A 209 -21.14 -15.24 0.33
N VAL A 210 -20.81 -14.88 1.58
CA VAL A 210 -21.74 -14.19 2.47
C VAL A 210 -22.11 -12.83 1.89
N GLY A 211 -23.41 -12.63 1.65
CA GLY A 211 -23.96 -11.39 1.11
C GLY A 211 -23.60 -11.11 -0.36
N LEU A 212 -23.04 -12.08 -1.11
CA LEU A 212 -22.65 -11.90 -2.52
C LEU A 212 -23.80 -11.41 -3.39
N HIS A 213 -24.97 -12.05 -3.28
CA HIS A 213 -26.14 -11.70 -4.08
C HIS A 213 -26.58 -10.25 -3.83
N LEU A 214 -26.71 -9.87 -2.57
CA LEU A 214 -27.08 -8.51 -2.17
C LEU A 214 -26.05 -7.48 -2.64
N ARG A 215 -24.75 -7.77 -2.47
CA ARG A 215 -23.67 -6.89 -2.92
C ARG A 215 -23.76 -6.65 -4.42
N ASN A 216 -23.95 -7.70 -5.21
CA ASN A 216 -24.08 -7.57 -6.67
C ASN A 216 -25.33 -6.78 -7.07
N GLN A 217 -26.46 -6.97 -6.37
CA GLN A 217 -27.66 -6.17 -6.60
C GLN A 217 -27.43 -4.69 -6.31
N ILE A 218 -26.78 -4.36 -5.19
CA ILE A 218 -26.48 -2.97 -4.82
C ILE A 218 -25.51 -2.34 -5.83
N TYR A 219 -24.48 -3.06 -6.26
CA TYR A 219 -23.57 -2.58 -7.29
C TYR A 219 -24.28 -2.34 -8.63
N GLN A 220 -25.24 -3.20 -9.01
CA GLN A 220 -26.06 -2.96 -10.20
C GLN A 220 -26.94 -1.72 -10.04
N ILE A 221 -27.56 -1.52 -8.87
CA ILE A 221 -28.35 -0.32 -8.57
C ILE A 221 -27.50 0.95 -8.71
N ILE A 222 -26.26 0.94 -8.23
CA ILE A 222 -25.33 2.08 -8.37
C ILE A 222 -24.95 2.27 -9.84
N ALA A 223 -24.65 1.20 -10.58
CA ALA A 223 -24.35 1.28 -12.01
C ALA A 223 -25.50 1.89 -12.81
N ASP A 224 -26.74 1.47 -12.55
CA ASP A 224 -27.95 2.01 -13.19
C ASP A 224 -28.22 3.47 -12.78
N PHE A 225 -27.86 3.84 -11.54
CA PHE A 225 -27.95 5.21 -11.05
C PHE A 225 -26.95 6.14 -11.74
N GLU A 226 -25.73 5.66 -12.02
CA GLU A 226 -24.68 6.43 -12.70
C GLU A 226 -24.77 6.35 -14.23
N GLY A 227 -25.39 5.30 -14.78
CA GLY A 227 -25.41 5.04 -16.22
C GLY A 227 -24.09 4.52 -16.77
N VAL A 228 -23.23 3.95 -15.90
CA VAL A 228 -21.91 3.40 -16.27
C VAL A 228 -21.62 2.15 -15.42
N SER A 229 -20.88 1.19 -15.99
CA SER A 229 -20.39 0.04 -15.23
C SER A 229 -19.45 0.50 -14.11
N LEU A 230 -19.54 -0.13 -12.94
CA LEU A 230 -18.63 0.16 -11.83
C LEU A 230 -17.18 -0.21 -12.15
N THR A 231 -16.96 -1.23 -12.99
CA THR A 231 -15.62 -1.65 -13.44
C THR A 231 -14.91 -0.56 -14.23
N ASP A 232 -15.68 0.26 -14.94
CA ASP A 232 -15.15 1.27 -15.86
C ASP A 232 -14.97 2.62 -15.17
N SER A 233 -15.43 2.74 -13.92
CA SER A 233 -15.39 3.97 -13.14
C SER A 233 -13.98 4.40 -12.70
N GLY A 234 -13.01 3.47 -12.71
CA GLY A 234 -11.64 3.72 -12.24
C GLY A 234 -11.52 3.89 -10.71
N TYR A 235 -12.61 3.67 -9.96
CA TYR A 235 -12.61 3.74 -8.50
C TYR A 235 -12.32 2.38 -7.85
N LEU A 236 -11.81 2.44 -6.63
CA LEU A 236 -11.75 1.30 -5.72
C LEU A 236 -13.02 1.27 -4.88
N TRP A 237 -13.75 0.16 -4.93
CA TRP A 237 -15.03 0.01 -4.22
C TRP A 237 -14.85 -0.76 -2.92
N GLU A 238 -15.39 -0.22 -1.83
CA GLU A 238 -15.51 -0.93 -0.55
C GLU A 238 -16.68 -1.90 -0.55
N ASP A 239 -16.70 -2.82 0.42
CA ASP A 239 -17.82 -3.71 0.62
C ASP A 239 -19.09 -2.95 1.04
N VAL A 240 -20.24 -3.56 0.79
CA VAL A 240 -21.54 -3.04 1.21
C VAL A 240 -21.65 -3.11 2.73
N LYS A 241 -21.94 -1.97 3.35
CA LYS A 241 -22.28 -1.88 4.78
C LYS A 241 -23.78 -1.76 4.94
N LEU A 242 -24.42 -2.75 5.54
CA LEU A 242 -25.80 -2.63 5.99
C LEU A 242 -25.87 -1.67 7.19
N LEU A 243 -26.73 -0.67 7.08
CA LEU A 243 -26.91 0.37 8.09
C LEU A 243 -27.96 -0.03 9.14
N ASN A 244 -28.92 -0.85 8.76
CA ASN A 244 -29.97 -1.36 9.65
C ASN A 244 -30.62 -2.63 9.10
N SER A 245 -31.52 -3.22 9.90
CA SER A 245 -32.31 -4.40 9.54
C SER A 245 -33.34 -4.15 8.44
N ASN A 246 -33.61 -2.89 8.07
CA ASN A 246 -34.62 -2.53 7.07
C ASN A 246 -34.06 -2.56 5.64
N GLY A 247 -32.77 -2.92 5.49
CA GLY A 247 -32.10 -2.98 4.20
C GLY A 247 -31.52 -1.64 3.74
N ASP A 248 -31.40 -0.65 4.63
CA ASP A 248 -30.55 0.50 4.33
C ASP A 248 -29.09 0.06 4.27
N TRP A 249 -28.36 0.57 3.30
CA TRP A 249 -27.01 0.21 2.94
C TRP A 249 -26.20 1.44 2.56
N SER A 250 -24.89 1.31 2.67
CA SER A 250 -23.93 2.28 2.14
C SER A 250 -22.76 1.58 1.47
N VAL A 251 -22.20 2.23 0.46
CA VAL A 251 -20.99 1.80 -0.25
C VAL A 251 -20.09 3.01 -0.42
N GLN A 252 -18.86 2.91 0.07
CA GLN A 252 -17.82 3.93 -0.15
C GLN A 252 -17.00 3.58 -1.39
N TYR A 253 -16.50 4.61 -2.06
CA TYR A 253 -15.58 4.45 -3.18
C TYR A 253 -14.41 5.42 -3.07
N ARG A 254 -13.25 4.97 -3.53
CA ARG A 254 -11.95 5.60 -3.30
C ARG A 254 -11.22 5.85 -4.62
N ASN A 255 -10.32 6.82 -4.60
CA ASN A 255 -9.33 6.96 -5.67
C ASN A 255 -8.22 5.90 -5.53
N GLN A 256 -7.29 5.88 -6.48
CA GLN A 256 -6.18 4.91 -6.50
C GLN A 256 -5.17 5.11 -5.35
N ASP A 257 -5.18 6.29 -4.72
CA ASP A 257 -4.38 6.59 -3.53
C ASP A 257 -5.00 6.06 -2.22
N GLY A 258 -6.23 5.52 -2.30
CA GLY A 258 -6.99 4.98 -1.17
C GLY A 258 -7.87 6.02 -0.46
N GLU A 259 -7.93 7.27 -0.93
CA GLU A 259 -8.74 8.32 -0.33
C GLU A 259 -10.21 8.16 -0.72
N ILE A 260 -11.11 8.29 0.26
CA ILE A 260 -12.55 8.31 0.02
C ILE A 260 -12.90 9.56 -0.78
N VAL A 261 -13.50 9.37 -1.95
CA VAL A 261 -13.95 10.46 -2.82
C VAL A 261 -15.47 10.62 -2.81
N GLY A 262 -16.18 9.62 -2.28
CA GLY A 262 -17.60 9.71 -2.02
C GLY A 262 -18.20 8.40 -1.52
N SER A 263 -19.52 8.40 -1.42
CA SER A 263 -20.29 7.20 -1.09
C SER A 263 -21.66 7.19 -1.77
N TYR A 264 -22.28 6.02 -1.78
CA TYR A 264 -23.68 5.83 -2.10
C TYR A 264 -24.38 5.28 -0.87
N ARG A 265 -25.66 5.63 -0.70
CA ARG A 265 -26.54 4.98 0.27
C ARG A 265 -27.97 4.98 -0.24
N ASN A 266 -28.79 4.06 0.25
CA ASN A 266 -30.24 4.26 0.24
C ASN A 266 -30.69 4.84 1.59
N MET A 267 -31.58 5.82 1.53
CA MET A 267 -32.21 6.43 2.69
C MET A 267 -33.52 7.07 2.24
N ASN A 268 -34.61 6.84 2.98
CA ASN A 268 -35.93 7.40 2.68
C ASN A 268 -36.41 7.08 1.25
N ASP A 269 -36.34 5.82 0.83
CA ASP A 269 -36.73 5.33 -0.51
C ASP A 269 -36.01 6.03 -1.68
N LYS A 270 -34.84 6.63 -1.40
CA LYS A 270 -33.98 7.27 -2.38
C LYS A 270 -32.59 6.70 -2.34
N ILE A 271 -31.98 6.57 -3.51
CA ILE A 271 -30.54 6.40 -3.64
C ILE A 271 -29.92 7.79 -3.64
N GLN A 272 -28.89 7.99 -2.81
CA GLN A 272 -28.14 9.23 -2.69
C GLN A 272 -26.67 8.96 -2.98
N LYS A 273 -26.06 9.83 -3.79
CA LYS A 273 -24.61 9.96 -3.95
C LYS A 273 -24.13 11.10 -3.08
N LEU A 274 -23.08 10.84 -2.31
CA LEU A 274 -22.45 11.80 -1.42
C LEU A 274 -21.02 12.08 -1.86
N ASP A 275 -20.57 13.32 -1.67
CA ASP A 275 -19.15 13.69 -1.82
C ASP A 275 -18.29 13.14 -0.66
N ALA A 276 -16.99 13.40 -0.70
CA ALA A 276 -16.04 13.00 0.33
C ALA A 276 -16.34 13.58 1.73
N ASN A 277 -17.10 14.67 1.81
CA ASN A 277 -17.49 15.32 3.06
C ASN A 277 -18.86 14.83 3.58
N GLY A 278 -19.54 13.95 2.83
CA GLY A 278 -20.86 13.45 3.18
C GLY A 278 -22.01 14.37 2.76
N ASN A 279 -21.79 15.33 1.86
CA ASN A 279 -22.87 16.15 1.30
C ASN A 279 -23.53 15.41 0.14
N VAL A 280 -24.86 15.44 0.07
CA VAL A 280 -25.61 14.86 -1.06
C VAL A 280 -25.36 15.69 -2.32
N VAL A 281 -24.83 15.05 -3.36
CA VAL A 281 -24.56 15.67 -4.67
C VAL A 281 -25.51 15.23 -5.77
N LYS A 282 -26.21 14.09 -5.58
CA LYS A 282 -27.20 13.56 -6.51
C LYS A 282 -28.13 12.61 -5.76
N GLU A 283 -29.42 12.62 -6.07
CA GLU A 283 -30.38 11.65 -5.52
C GLU A 283 -31.45 11.25 -6.53
N LYS A 284 -32.02 10.04 -6.36
CA LYS A 284 -33.08 9.49 -7.21
C LYS A 284 -33.98 8.59 -6.37
N LYS A 285 -35.31 8.74 -6.50
CA LYS A 285 -36.26 7.81 -5.89
C LYS A 285 -36.08 6.41 -6.47
N VAL A 286 -36.08 5.40 -5.61
CA VAL A 286 -36.21 4.01 -6.01
C VAL A 286 -37.65 3.83 -6.48
N LYS A 287 -37.83 3.32 -7.70
CA LYS A 287 -39.16 3.05 -8.28
C LYS A 287 -39.66 1.69 -7.83
#